data_AF-A0A819HP17-F1
#
_entry.id   AF-A0A819HP17-F1
#
_cell.length_a   1.000
_cell.length_b   1.000
_cell.length_c   1.000
_cell.angle_alpha   90.00
_cell.angle_beta   90.00
_cell.angle_gamma   90.00
#
_symmetry.space_group_name_H-M   'P 1'
#
loop_
_entity.id
_entity.type
_entity.pdbx_description
1 polymer ?
#
loop_
_entity_poly.entity_id
_entity_poly.type
_entity_poly.pdbx_seq_one_letter_code
_entity_poly.pdbx_strand_id
1 'polypeptide(L)'
;MNYIIFKNIHYYLLLNFLFIKFSFISLTIIHEINQVIFLNPQTNRALIRCPLNYKHNFNIEWYNVINNRTEITHNEYYHIYGLQPSDHEFICSSISEINGKYRMKIRIY
;
A
#
# COMPACT_ATOMS: atom_id res chain seq x y z
N MET A 1 38.23 6.05 -36.15
CA MET A 1 37.96 5.35 -34.87
C MET A 1 37.19 6.26 -33.91
N ASN A 2 35.91 6.55 -34.13
CA ASN A 2 35.11 7.39 -33.20
C ASN A 2 33.64 6.95 -33.02
N TYR A 3 33.23 5.81 -33.60
CA TYR A 3 31.84 5.34 -33.51
C TYR A 3 31.52 4.51 -32.25
N ILE A 4 32.53 4.11 -31.48
CA ILE A 4 32.35 3.26 -30.28
C ILE A 4 32.03 4.11 -29.04
N ILE A 5 32.47 5.37 -28.98
CA ILE A 5 32.31 6.23 -27.80
C ILE A 5 30.87 6.76 -27.69
N PHE A 6 30.24 7.15 -28.81
CA PHE A 6 28.86 7.67 -28.80
C PHE A 6 27.79 6.62 -28.44
N LYS A 7 28.02 5.35 -28.81
CA LYS A 7 27.08 4.26 -28.50
C LYS A 7 27.05 3.92 -27.01
N ASN A 8 28.20 4.04 -26.33
CA ASN A 8 28.33 3.79 -24.89
C ASN A 8 27.69 4.90 -24.04
N ILE A 9 27.80 6.17 -24.43
CA ILE A 9 27.20 7.28 -23.67
C ILE A 9 25.67 7.21 -23.69
N HIS A 10 25.07 6.88 -24.84
CA HIS A 10 23.63 6.66 -24.92
C HIS A 10 23.17 5.46 -24.10
N TYR A 11 23.95 4.39 -24.06
CA TYR A 11 23.64 3.21 -23.26
C TYR A 11 23.69 3.52 -21.76
N TYR A 12 24.71 4.26 -21.29
CA TYR A 12 24.82 4.68 -19.89
C TYR A 12 23.70 5.64 -19.47
N LEU A 13 23.30 6.58 -20.34
CA LEU A 13 22.16 7.47 -20.07
C LEU A 13 20.84 6.69 -20.00
N LEU A 14 20.61 5.72 -20.89
CA LEU A 14 19.43 4.85 -20.86
C LEU A 14 19.42 3.96 -19.62
N LEU A 15 20.58 3.41 -19.23
CA LEU A 15 20.73 2.57 -18.04
C LEU A 15 20.43 3.37 -16.77
N ASN A 16 20.98 4.59 -16.65
CA ASN A 16 20.70 5.50 -15.53
C ASN A 16 19.22 5.91 -15.49
N PHE A 17 18.58 6.13 -16.65
CA PHE A 17 17.15 6.42 -16.72
C PHE A 17 16.28 5.22 -16.28
N LEU A 18 16.72 3.99 -16.59
CA LEU A 18 16.10 2.75 -16.12
C LEU A 18 16.29 2.54 -14.61
N PHE A 19 17.48 2.77 -14.07
CA PHE A 19 17.74 2.69 -12.63
C PHE A 19 16.94 3.72 -11.83
N ILE A 20 16.82 4.96 -12.33
CA ILE A 20 16.01 6.00 -11.68
C ILE A 20 14.52 5.66 -11.76
N LYS A 21 14.02 5.08 -12.86
CA LYS A 21 12.62 4.61 -12.92
C LYS A 21 12.35 3.44 -11.96
N PHE A 22 13.32 2.54 -11.77
CA PHE A 22 13.17 1.43 -10.82
C PHE A 22 13.29 1.86 -9.36
N SER A 23 14.02 2.95 -9.03
CA SER A 23 14.10 3.45 -7.66
C SER A 23 12.79 4.04 -7.13
N PHE A 24 11.83 4.38 -8.02
CA PHE A 24 10.50 4.85 -7.63
C PHE A 24 9.44 3.74 -7.55
N ILE A 25 9.79 2.49 -7.89
CA ILE A 25 8.89 1.34 -7.78
C ILE A 25 9.49 0.36 -6.77
N SER A 26 9.75 0.84 -5.56
CA SER A 26 9.91 -0.03 -4.40
C SER A 26 8.74 0.20 -3.44
N LEU A 27 7.52 0.10 -3.98
CA LEU A 27 6.37 -0.33 -3.20
C LEU A 27 6.45 -1.85 -3.11
N THR A 28 7.43 -2.35 -2.36
CA THR A 28 7.50 -3.78 -2.03
C THR A 28 6.31 -4.07 -1.14
N ILE A 29 5.20 -4.47 -1.75
CA ILE A 29 4.08 -5.10 -1.04
C ILE A 29 4.61 -6.47 -0.64
N ILE A 30 4.86 -6.67 0.65
CA ILE A 30 5.52 -7.88 1.13
C ILE A 30 4.48 -8.96 1.42
N HIS A 31 3.23 -8.57 1.70
CA HIS A 31 2.15 -9.49 2.09
C HIS A 31 0.78 -9.06 1.53
N GLU A 32 0.00 -10.03 1.04
CA GLU A 32 -1.39 -9.83 0.60
C GLU A 32 -2.35 -10.62 1.52
N ILE A 33 -3.47 -9.99 1.91
CA ILE A 33 -4.53 -10.57 2.73
C ILE A 33 -5.86 -10.37 2.02
N ASN A 34 -6.62 -11.46 1.90
CA ASN A 34 -8.00 -11.44 1.40
C ASN A 34 -8.95 -11.73 2.57
N GLN A 35 -9.94 -10.86 2.79
CA GLN A 35 -10.89 -11.01 3.88
C GLN A 35 -12.32 -10.67 3.46
N VAL A 36 -13.28 -11.31 4.13
CA VAL A 36 -14.71 -11.01 4.01
C VAL A 36 -15.21 -10.54 5.36
N ILE A 37 -15.98 -9.45 5.38
CA ILE A 37 -16.42 -8.81 6.62
C ILE A 37 -17.89 -8.45 6.52
N PHE A 38 -18.62 -8.65 7.62
CA PHE A 38 -19.99 -8.21 7.76
C PHE A 38 -20.03 -6.88 8.51
N LEU A 39 -20.77 -5.92 7.98
CA LEU A 39 -20.98 -4.66 8.69
C LEU A 39 -21.86 -4.87 9.92
N ASN A 40 -21.61 -4.09 10.98
CA ASN A 40 -22.54 -4.03 12.09
C ASN A 40 -23.84 -3.37 11.60
N PRO A 41 -25.00 -4.05 11.65
CA PRO A 41 -26.25 -3.55 11.05
C PRO A 41 -26.83 -2.32 11.76
N GLN A 42 -26.44 -2.03 13.00
CA GLN A 42 -26.89 -0.84 13.73
C GLN A 42 -26.09 0.41 13.35
N THR A 43 -24.84 0.24 12.92
CA THR A 43 -23.91 1.36 12.67
C THR A 43 -23.40 1.41 11.24
N ASN A 44 -23.71 0.41 10.41
CA ASN A 44 -23.25 0.25 9.04
C ASN A 44 -21.72 0.36 8.91
N ARG A 45 -21.02 -0.21 9.90
CA ARG A 45 -19.59 -0.03 10.12
C ARG A 45 -18.91 -1.37 10.42
N ALA A 46 -17.70 -1.53 9.89
CA ALA A 46 -16.78 -2.59 10.28
C ALA A 46 -15.42 -2.01 10.69
N LEU A 47 -14.68 -2.82 11.42
CA LEU A 47 -13.33 -2.55 11.89
C LEU A 47 -12.38 -3.53 11.22
N ILE A 48 -11.35 -3.01 10.57
CA ILE A 48 -10.26 -3.81 10.01
C ILE A 48 -8.99 -3.53 10.77
N ARG A 49 -8.15 -4.55 10.94
CA ARG A 49 -6.89 -4.46 11.65
C ARG A 49 -5.74 -4.59 10.67
N CYS A 50 -4.77 -3.68 10.72
CA CYS A 50 -3.53 -3.85 9.99
C CYS A 50 -2.70 -4.95 10.69
N PRO A 51 -2.26 -6.00 10.00
CA PRO A 51 -1.57 -7.17 10.57
C PRO A 51 -0.09 -6.88 10.91
N LEU A 52 0.22 -5.66 11.39
CA LEU A 52 1.56 -5.28 11.77
C LEU A 52 1.89 -5.87 13.14
N ASN A 53 3.00 -6.60 13.23
CA ASN A 53 3.48 -7.15 14.49
C ASN A 53 4.31 -6.11 15.25
N TYR A 54 3.68 -5.00 15.64
CA TYR A 54 4.36 -3.89 16.30
C TYR A 54 3.81 -3.65 17.72
N LYS A 55 4.72 -3.44 18.68
CA LYS A 55 4.37 -3.34 20.11
C LYS A 55 4.23 -1.89 20.61
N HIS A 56 4.70 -0.88 19.88
CA HIS A 56 4.72 0.52 20.31
C HIS A 56 4.51 1.51 19.15
N ASN A 57 3.76 2.60 19.37
CA ASN A 57 3.45 3.67 18.40
C ASN A 57 2.81 3.21 17.08
N PHE A 58 1.48 2.99 17.10
CA PHE A 58 0.70 2.66 15.92
C PHE A 58 0.35 3.90 15.11
N ASN A 59 1.33 4.57 14.51
CA ASN A 59 1.05 5.49 13.43
C ASN A 59 0.96 4.68 12.14
N ILE A 60 -0.25 4.25 11.81
CA ILE A 60 -0.53 3.42 10.65
C ILE A 60 -1.03 4.32 9.52
N GLU A 61 -0.34 4.24 8.39
CA GLU A 61 -0.77 4.81 7.13
C GLU A 61 -1.66 3.79 6.42
N TRP A 62 -2.86 4.23 6.05
CA TRP A 62 -3.83 3.49 5.27
C TRP A 62 -4.00 4.17 3.91
N TYR A 63 -3.56 3.50 2.87
CA TYR A 63 -3.76 3.93 1.49
C TYR A 63 -4.91 3.14 0.87
N ASN A 64 -6.01 3.80 0.54
CA ASN A 64 -7.12 3.22 -0.19
C ASN A 64 -6.81 3.27 -1.70
N VAL A 65 -6.69 2.10 -2.30
CA VAL A 65 -6.27 1.92 -3.70
C VAL A 65 -7.38 2.31 -4.68
N ILE A 66 -8.65 2.21 -4.27
CA ILE A 66 -9.79 2.48 -5.15
C ILE A 66 -9.96 3.97 -5.39
N ASN A 67 -9.79 4.79 -4.35
CA ASN A 67 -9.97 6.24 -4.42
C ASN A 67 -8.66 7.04 -4.29
N ASN A 68 -7.52 6.37 -4.28
CA ASN A 68 -6.18 6.95 -4.15
C ASN A 68 -6.02 7.88 -2.94
N ARG A 69 -6.68 7.57 -1.82
CA ARG A 69 -6.64 8.39 -0.61
C ARG A 69 -5.76 7.76 0.47
N THR A 70 -4.96 8.58 1.13
CA THR A 70 -4.20 8.20 2.32
C THR A 70 -4.85 8.76 3.59
N GLU A 71 -4.92 7.94 4.63
CA GLU A 71 -5.36 8.33 5.97
C GLU A 71 -4.38 7.78 7.01
N ILE A 72 -4.18 8.51 8.12
CA ILE A 72 -3.29 8.10 9.20
C ILE A 72 -4.11 7.87 10.45
N THR A 73 -3.96 6.68 11.05
CA THR A 73 -4.59 6.33 12.33
C THR A 73 -3.50 6.18 13.40
N HIS A 74 -3.82 6.59 14.63
CA HIS A 74 -2.97 6.42 15.81
C HIS A 74 -3.23 5.07 16.54
N ASN A 75 -3.80 4.11 15.81
CA ASN A 75 -4.05 2.74 16.23
C ASN A 75 -3.93 1.80 15.01
N GLU A 76 -3.99 0.50 15.27
CA GLU A 76 -3.92 -0.55 14.24
C GLU A 76 -5.22 -0.77 13.46
N TYR A 77 -6.24 0.08 13.67
CA TYR A 77 -7.59 -0.15 13.19
C TYR A 77 -8.04 0.91 12.19
N TYR A 78 -8.79 0.47 11.18
CA TYR A 78 -9.45 1.36 10.22
C TYR A 78 -10.95 1.08 10.18
N HIS A 79 -11.72 2.15 10.04
CA HIS A 79 -13.17 2.07 9.99
C HIS A 79 -13.66 2.08 8.55
N ILE A 80 -14.33 1.00 8.17
CA ILE A 80 -15.03 0.91 6.89
C ILE A 80 -16.51 1.17 7.14
N TYR A 81 -17.11 1.96 6.27
CA TYR A 81 -18.53 2.26 6.25
C TYR A 81 -19.11 1.83 4.91
N GLY A 82 -20.35 1.34 4.91
CA GLY A 82 -21.06 0.95 3.69
C GLY A 82 -22.52 0.65 3.97
N LEU A 83 -23.36 0.71 2.93
CA LEU A 83 -24.78 0.34 3.01
C LEU A 83 -25.11 -0.87 2.13
N GLN A 84 -24.17 -1.29 1.30
CA GLN A 84 -24.32 -2.35 0.31
C GLN A 84 -23.01 -3.14 0.23
N PRO A 85 -23.05 -4.38 -0.26
CA PRO A 85 -21.85 -5.15 -0.50
C PRO A 85 -20.91 -4.45 -1.47
N SER A 86 -19.63 -4.32 -1.11
CA SER A 86 -18.62 -3.69 -1.94
C SER A 86 -17.24 -4.28 -1.71
N ASP A 87 -16.39 -4.18 -2.72
CA ASP A 87 -14.99 -4.54 -2.63
C ASP A 87 -14.17 -3.31 -2.25
N HIS A 88 -13.24 -3.48 -1.33
CA HIS A 88 -12.29 -2.48 -0.87
C HIS A 88 -10.89 -3.03 -0.98
N GLU A 89 -9.94 -2.13 -1.28
CA GLU A 89 -8.54 -2.48 -1.32
C GLU A 89 -7.73 -1.39 -0.60
N PHE A 90 -6.97 -1.82 0.39
CA PHE A 90 -6.11 -0.97 1.19
C PHE A 90 -4.67 -1.46 1.15
N ILE A 91 -3.73 -0.54 1.26
CA ILE A 91 -2.35 -0.84 1.65
C ILE A 91 -2.18 -0.21 3.03
N CYS A 92 -1.82 -1.01 4.02
CA CYS A 92 -1.54 -0.51 5.36
C CYS A 92 -0.08 -0.71 5.72
N SER A 93 0.52 0.30 6.34
CA SER A 93 1.92 0.27 6.76
C SER A 93 2.19 1.16 7.97
N SER A 94 3.21 0.80 8.75
CA SER A 94 3.69 1.69 9.80
C SER A 94 4.47 2.86 9.20
N ILE A 95 4.21 4.09 9.63
CA ILE A 95 4.99 5.27 9.21
C ILE A 95 6.45 5.16 9.67
N SER A 96 6.71 4.47 10.78
CA SER A 96 8.05 4.29 11.33
C SER A 96 8.84 3.15 10.68
N GLU A 97 8.22 2.32 9.83
CA GLU A 97 8.85 1.13 9.27
C GLU A 97 8.63 1.01 7.76
N ILE A 98 9.75 0.98 7.02
CA ILE A 98 9.73 0.93 5.55
C ILE A 98 9.31 -0.47 5.03
N ASN A 99 9.52 -1.52 5.83
CA ASN A 99 9.38 -2.92 5.43
C ASN A 99 8.09 -3.60 5.92
N GLY A 100 7.21 -2.89 6.63
CA GLY A 100 5.94 -3.42 7.10
C GLY A 100 4.79 -2.96 6.23
N LYS A 101 4.64 -3.49 5.00
CA LYS A 101 3.55 -3.13 4.08
C LYS A 101 2.67 -4.32 3.74
N TYR A 102 1.37 -4.17 4.00
CA TYR A 102 0.36 -5.20 3.74
C TYR A 102 -0.71 -4.67 2.79
N ARG A 103 -1.01 -5.45 1.74
CA ARG A 103 -2.15 -5.20 0.86
C ARG A 103 -3.34 -6.01 1.37
N MET A 104 -4.44 -5.34 1.66
CA MET A 104 -5.66 -5.93 2.17
C MET A 104 -6.77 -5.76 1.15
N LYS A 105 -7.28 -6.87 0.61
CA LYS A 105 -8.46 -6.91 -0.25
C LYS A 105 -9.63 -7.43 0.59
N ILE A 106 -10.72 -6.69 0.56
CA ILE A 106 -11.80 -6.81 1.54
C ILE A 106 -13.11 -6.79 0.79
N ARG A 107 -13.94 -7.79 1.00
CA ARG A 107 -15.34 -7.72 0.56
C ARG A 107 -16.25 -7.52 1.75
N ILE A 108 -17.00 -6.44 1.74
CA ILE A 108 -18.03 -6.17 2.77
C ILE A 108 -19.38 -6.74 2.32
N TYR A 109 -20.16 -7.20 3.29
CA TYR A 109 -21.55 -7.62 3.15
C TYR A 109 -22.43 -6.97 4.21
#